data_AF-A0A6I3JGY8-F1
#
_entry.id   AF-A0A6I3JGY8-F1
#
_cell.length_a   1.000
_cell.length_b   1.000
_cell.length_c   1.000
_cell.angle_alpha   90.00
_cell.angle_beta   90.00
_cell.angle_gamma   90.00
#
_symmetry.space_group_name_H-M   'P 1'
#
loop_
_entity.id
_entity.type
_entity.pdbx_description
1 polymer ?
#
loop_
_entity_poly.entity_id
_entity_poly.type
_entity_poly.pdbx_seq_one_letter_code
_entity_poly.pdbx_strand_id
1 'polypeptide(L)'
;MLAWAETSVGLVGGTREALYLPGRRLAWEEVESAHWDRDTTELLVREVGPPGVPSPVHRILLAEPGRLLELVRERVSASVVLTRHVPVSRGRGLRVVARRPASGDRALTWGYVLDEGLDPADPAVREAAERGLAAARAEVEPG
;
A
#
# COMPACT_ATOMS: atom_id res chain seq x y z
N MET A 1 9.60 -18.66 -5.36
CA MET A 1 8.19 -18.41 -4.96
C MET A 1 8.02 -18.84 -3.51
N LEU A 2 7.35 -18.06 -2.66
CA LEU A 2 7.13 -18.40 -1.24
C LEU A 2 5.71 -18.89 -0.98
N ALA A 3 4.72 -18.21 -1.53
CA ALA A 3 3.33 -18.63 -1.55
C ALA A 3 2.69 -18.17 -2.86
N TRP A 4 1.67 -18.88 -3.32
CA TRP A 4 0.95 -18.58 -4.56
C TRP A 4 -0.45 -19.19 -4.51
N ALA A 5 -1.29 -18.74 -5.43
CA ALA A 5 -2.63 -19.26 -5.65
C ALA A 5 -3.02 -19.08 -7.12
N GLU A 6 -3.85 -20.00 -7.63
CA GLU A 6 -4.36 -19.96 -9.00
C GLU A 6 -5.61 -19.10 -9.08
N THR A 7 -5.76 -18.44 -10.24
CA THR A 7 -6.95 -17.69 -10.61
C THR A 7 -7.30 -18.05 -12.05
N SER A 8 -8.50 -17.71 -12.50
CA SER A 8 -8.93 -17.94 -13.89
C SER A 8 -8.11 -17.18 -14.94
N VAL A 9 -7.38 -16.14 -14.52
CA VAL A 9 -6.61 -15.25 -15.41
C VAL A 9 -5.10 -15.37 -15.21
N GLY A 10 -4.64 -16.29 -14.35
CA GLY A 10 -3.22 -16.56 -14.11
C GLY A 10 -2.86 -16.77 -12.65
N LEU A 11 -1.56 -16.87 -12.36
CA LEU A 11 -1.05 -17.04 -11.00
C LEU A 11 -0.92 -15.72 -10.26
N VAL A 12 -1.32 -15.71 -9.00
CA VAL A 12 -0.93 -14.69 -8.03
C VAL A 12 0.09 -15.31 -7.09
N GLY A 13 1.19 -14.62 -6.81
CA GLY A 13 2.22 -15.17 -5.93
C GLY A 13 3.10 -14.12 -5.28
N GLY A 14 3.70 -14.48 -4.16
CA GLY A 14 4.66 -13.63 -3.46
C GLY A 14 6.04 -14.26 -3.43
N THR A 15 7.06 -13.42 -3.61
CA THR A 15 8.46 -13.75 -3.32
C THR A 15 8.96 -12.97 -2.12
N ARG A 16 10.26 -13.03 -1.85
CA ARG A 16 10.81 -12.21 -0.77
C ARG A 16 10.75 -10.71 -1.13
N GLU A 17 10.77 -10.39 -2.42
CA GLU A 17 10.99 -9.06 -2.96
C GLU A 17 9.70 -8.40 -3.49
N ALA A 18 8.72 -9.18 -3.93
CA ALA A 18 7.55 -8.64 -4.61
C ALA A 18 6.30 -9.53 -4.53
N LEU A 19 5.14 -8.89 -4.70
CA LEU A 19 3.87 -9.48 -5.08
C LEU A 19 3.77 -9.51 -6.62
N TYR A 20 3.34 -10.64 -7.15
CA TYR A 20 3.08 -10.85 -8.56
C TYR A 20 1.58 -11.06 -8.73
N LEU A 21 0.97 -10.16 -9.50
CA LEU A 21 -0.40 -10.22 -9.97
C LEU A 21 -0.39 -10.58 -11.47
N PRO A 22 -1.50 -11.03 -12.06
CA PRO A 22 -1.62 -11.22 -13.50
C PRO A 22 -1.23 -9.94 -14.26
N GLY A 23 -0.10 -9.99 -14.98
CA GLY A 23 0.41 -8.86 -15.78
C GLY A 23 1.08 -7.73 -15.00
N ARG A 24 1.24 -7.83 -13.67
CA ARG A 24 1.83 -6.76 -12.84
C ARG A 24 2.72 -7.34 -11.75
N ARG A 25 3.94 -6.80 -11.64
CA ARG A 25 4.85 -7.04 -10.50
C ARG A 25 4.87 -5.79 -9.62
N LEU A 26 4.64 -5.96 -8.33
CA LEU A 26 4.68 -4.91 -7.31
C LEU A 26 5.73 -5.27 -6.26
N ALA A 27 6.74 -4.43 -6.07
CA ALA A 27 7.59 -4.55 -4.90
C ALA A 27 6.74 -4.37 -3.63
N TRP A 28 7.15 -4.97 -2.51
CA TRP A 28 6.33 -4.92 -1.28
C TRP A 28 6.09 -3.50 -0.77
N GLU A 29 7.06 -2.62 -0.95
CA GLU A 29 6.97 -1.19 -0.62
C GLU A 29 6.03 -0.40 -1.55
N GLU A 30 5.66 -0.96 -2.71
CA GLU A 30 4.70 -0.36 -3.65
C GLU A 30 3.25 -0.80 -3.34
N VAL A 31 3.05 -1.75 -2.43
CA VAL A 31 1.71 -2.18 -2.01
C VAL A 31 1.24 -1.32 -0.83
N GLU A 32 0.25 -0.46 -1.07
CA GLU A 32 -0.36 0.37 -0.03
C GLU A 32 -1.16 -0.50 0.94
N SER A 33 -2.05 -1.32 0.38
CA SER A 33 -2.93 -2.22 1.11
C SER A 33 -3.33 -3.42 0.26
N ALA A 34 -3.68 -4.51 0.93
CA ALA A 34 -4.28 -5.68 0.32
C ALA A 34 -5.41 -6.16 1.23
N HIS A 35 -6.61 -6.24 0.68
CA HIS A 35 -7.82 -6.68 1.39
C HIS A 35 -8.46 -7.82 0.62
N TRP A 36 -8.70 -8.93 1.31
CA TRP A 36 -9.44 -10.05 0.72
C TRP A 36 -10.76 -10.22 1.45
N ASP A 37 -11.81 -10.32 0.67
CA ASP A 37 -13.17 -10.57 1.15
C ASP A 37 -13.50 -12.05 0.96
N ARG A 38 -13.89 -12.70 2.05
CA ARG A 38 -14.14 -14.15 2.07
C ARG A 38 -15.44 -14.56 1.37
N ASP A 39 -16.41 -13.66 1.30
CA ASP A 39 -17.74 -13.95 0.78
C ASP A 39 -17.77 -13.74 -0.73
N THR A 40 -17.05 -12.74 -1.23
CA THR A 40 -16.88 -12.48 -2.67
C THR A 40 -15.66 -13.16 -3.28
N THR A 41 -14.73 -13.64 -2.44
CA THR A 41 -13.40 -14.17 -2.83
C THR A 41 -12.51 -13.14 -3.53
N GLU A 42 -12.86 -11.85 -3.48
CA GLU A 42 -12.11 -10.80 -4.16
C GLU A 42 -10.93 -10.32 -3.31
N LEU A 43 -9.73 -10.34 -3.89
CA LEU A 43 -8.54 -9.66 -3.40
C LEU A 43 -8.43 -8.29 -4.08
N LEU A 44 -8.53 -7.23 -3.28
CA LEU A 44 -8.27 -5.84 -3.65
C LEU A 44 -6.85 -5.46 -3.23
N VAL A 45 -5.97 -5.21 -4.21
CA VAL A 45 -4.61 -4.71 -3.96
C VAL A 45 -4.52 -3.28 -4.45
N ARG A 46 -4.17 -2.36 -3.55
CA ARG A 46 -3.94 -0.95 -3.89
C ARG A 46 -2.45 -0.66 -3.93
N GLU A 47 -2.00 -0.02 -4.99
CA GLU A 47 -0.62 0.48 -5.09
C GLU A 47 -0.44 1.77 -4.29
N VAL A 48 0.78 2.06 -3.89
CA VAL A 48 1.13 3.39 -3.38
C VAL A 48 0.99 4.41 -4.52
N GLY A 49 0.22 5.47 -4.26
CA GLY A 49 0.03 6.58 -5.19
C GLY A 49 0.53 7.92 -4.64
N PRO A 50 0.79 8.91 -5.51
CA PRO A 50 1.10 10.27 -5.07
C PRO A 50 -0.15 10.92 -4.45
N PRO A 51 0.03 11.95 -3.60
CA PRO A 51 -1.08 12.59 -2.92
C PRO A 51 -1.97 13.32 -3.92
N GLY A 52 -3.27 13.18 -3.71
CA GLY A 52 -4.30 13.79 -4.55
C GLY A 52 -4.48 13.17 -5.93
N VAL A 53 -3.90 11.98 -6.16
CA VAL A 53 -4.16 11.15 -7.34
C VAL A 53 -4.72 9.81 -6.86
N PRO A 54 -5.80 9.30 -7.46
CA PRO A 54 -6.27 7.97 -7.15
C PRO A 54 -5.19 6.91 -7.41
N SER A 55 -4.86 6.13 -6.38
CA SER A 55 -3.93 5.02 -6.51
C SER A 55 -4.49 3.92 -7.42
N PRO A 56 -3.67 3.27 -8.26
CA PRO A 56 -4.08 2.06 -8.98
C PRO A 56 -4.61 0.99 -8.04
N VAL A 57 -5.70 0.33 -8.44
CA VAL A 57 -6.33 -0.78 -7.70
C VAL A 57 -6.45 -1.99 -8.61
N HIS A 58 -5.98 -3.12 -8.14
CA HIS A 58 -6.11 -4.43 -8.79
C HIS A 58 -7.17 -5.23 -8.08
N ARG A 59 -8.07 -5.84 -8.85
CA ARG A 59 -9.12 -6.74 -8.34
C ARG A 59 -8.88 -8.13 -8.89
N ILE A 60 -8.75 -9.11 -8.00
CA ILE A 60 -8.44 -10.49 -8.39
C ILE A 60 -9.38 -11.44 -7.66
N LEU A 61 -10.08 -12.29 -8.42
CA LEU A 61 -10.86 -13.38 -7.84
C LEU A 61 -9.91 -14.48 -7.38
N LEU A 62 -9.95 -14.79 -6.09
CA LEU A 62 -9.02 -15.67 -5.40
C LEU A 62 -9.82 -16.60 -4.48
N ALA A 63 -10.33 -17.70 -5.05
CA ALA A 63 -11.19 -18.64 -4.34
C ALA A 63 -10.44 -19.36 -3.21
N GLU A 64 -9.24 -19.85 -3.50
CA GLU A 64 -8.42 -20.62 -2.57
C GLU A 64 -7.08 -19.89 -2.32
N PRO A 65 -7.06 -18.91 -1.40
CA PRO A 65 -5.86 -18.09 -1.16
C PRO A 65 -4.69 -18.86 -0.53
N GLY A 66 -4.96 -19.98 0.16
CA GLY A 66 -3.94 -20.72 0.91
C GLY A 66 -3.11 -19.81 1.81
N ARG A 67 -1.76 -19.95 1.76
CA ARG A 67 -0.81 -19.12 2.54
C ARG A 67 -0.50 -17.76 1.90
N LEU A 68 -1.07 -17.43 0.74
CA LEU A 68 -0.76 -16.20 0.03
C LEU A 68 -1.15 -14.96 0.83
N LEU A 69 -2.34 -14.94 1.44
CA LEU A 69 -2.82 -13.79 2.22
C LEU A 69 -1.99 -13.57 3.49
N GLU A 70 -1.51 -14.64 4.10
CA GLU A 70 -0.57 -14.56 5.21
C GLU A 70 0.74 -13.90 4.79
N LEU A 71 1.34 -14.36 3.69
CA LEU A 71 2.55 -13.77 3.14
C LEU A 71 2.35 -12.30 2.78
N VAL A 72 1.25 -11.96 2.10
CA VAL A 72 0.95 -10.57 1.70
C VAL A 72 0.86 -9.67 2.93
N ARG A 73 0.10 -10.09 3.96
CA ARG A 73 -0.02 -9.32 5.21
C ARG A 73 1.34 -9.13 5.87
N GLU A 74 2.10 -10.21 6.05
CA GLU A 74 3.44 -10.17 6.67
C GLU A 74 4.34 -9.16 5.94
N ARG A 75 4.41 -9.24 4.61
CA ARG A 75 5.34 -8.41 3.84
C ARG A 75 4.92 -6.96 3.69
N VAL A 76 3.62 -6.70 3.53
CA VAL A 76 3.09 -5.33 3.52
C VAL A 76 3.34 -4.67 4.88
N SER A 77 3.07 -5.37 5.99
CA SER A 77 3.35 -4.87 7.34
C SER A 77 4.86 -4.65 7.56
N ALA A 78 5.71 -5.60 7.18
CA ALA A 78 7.16 -5.50 7.34
C ALA A 78 7.79 -4.36 6.51
N SER A 79 7.12 -3.90 5.46
CA SER A 79 7.59 -2.76 4.68
C SER A 79 7.43 -1.43 5.43
N VAL A 80 6.49 -1.30 6.37
CA VAL A 80 6.20 -0.01 7.04
C VAL A 80 7.37 0.40 7.95
N VAL A 81 7.93 1.58 7.70
CA VAL A 81 8.92 2.23 8.58
C VAL A 81 8.27 3.25 9.49
N LEU A 82 7.38 4.06 8.92
CA LEU A 82 6.71 5.16 9.62
C LEU A 82 5.25 5.23 9.14
N THR A 83 4.35 5.55 10.05
CA THR A 83 3.00 6.00 9.72
C THR A 83 2.69 7.25 10.55
N ARG A 84 2.32 8.34 9.88
CA ARG A 84 1.99 9.61 10.53
C ARG A 84 0.59 10.04 10.14
N HIS A 85 -0.29 10.16 11.11
CA HIS A 85 -1.60 10.77 10.89
C HIS A 85 -1.48 12.29 10.82
N VAL A 86 -2.14 12.88 9.84
CA VAL A 86 -2.18 14.32 9.58
C VAL A 86 -3.64 14.75 9.50
N PRO A 87 -4.13 15.56 10.45
CA PRO A 87 -5.50 16.02 10.44
C PRO A 87 -5.76 16.97 9.25
N VAL A 88 -6.93 16.84 8.62
CA VAL A 88 -7.41 17.72 7.55
C VAL A 88 -8.63 18.51 8.02
N SER A 89 -9.62 17.82 8.58
CA SER A 89 -10.87 18.41 9.08
C SER A 89 -11.32 17.72 10.39
N ARG A 90 -12.41 18.18 11.01
CA ARG A 90 -12.88 17.65 12.31
C ARG A 90 -13.08 16.13 12.29
N GLY A 91 -12.10 15.40 12.84
CA GLY A 91 -12.12 13.95 12.98
C GLY A 91 -11.67 13.16 11.74
N ARG A 92 -11.23 13.82 10.66
CA ARG A 92 -10.73 13.16 9.45
C ARG A 92 -9.35 13.66 9.06
N GLY A 93 -8.52 12.74 8.59
CA GLY A 93 -7.19 13.07 8.13
C GLY A 93 -6.71 12.13 7.05
N LEU A 94 -5.41 12.21 6.83
CA LEU A 94 -4.68 11.28 5.99
C LEU A 94 -3.49 10.73 6.78
N ARG A 95 -3.02 9.56 6.38
CA ARG A 95 -1.81 8.94 6.91
C ARG A 95 -0.72 9.02 5.87
N VAL A 96 0.40 9.64 6.22
CA VAL A 96 1.65 9.56 5.45
C VAL A 96 2.36 8.28 5.89
N VAL A 97 2.73 7.42 4.94
CA VAL A 97 3.36 6.14 5.21
C VAL A 97 4.71 6.09 4.49
N ALA A 98 5.76 5.77 5.22
CA ALA A 98 7.08 5.49 4.66
C ALA A 98 7.29 3.97 4.61
N ARG A 99 7.75 3.46 3.47
CA ARG A 99 7.96 2.03 3.25
C ARG A 99 9.40 1.74 2.83
N ARG A 100 10.01 0.73 3.46
CA ARG A 100 11.36 0.26 3.15
C ARG A 100 11.32 -0.81 2.05
N PRO A 101 12.16 -0.68 1.02
CA PRO A 101 12.40 -1.73 0.05
C PRO A 101 12.90 -3.03 0.69
N ALA A 102 12.44 -4.17 0.18
CA ALA A 102 12.84 -5.48 0.70
C ALA A 102 14.37 -5.72 0.65
N SER A 103 15.07 -5.08 -0.30
CA SER A 103 16.54 -5.14 -0.44
C SER A 103 17.30 -4.22 0.53
N GLY A 104 16.64 -3.21 1.11
CA GLY A 104 17.23 -2.27 2.07
C GLY A 104 18.21 -1.23 1.51
N ASP A 105 18.60 -1.33 0.25
CA ASP A 105 19.60 -0.50 -0.44
C ASP A 105 18.99 0.66 -1.27
N ARG A 106 17.65 0.74 -1.32
CA ARG A 106 16.91 1.75 -2.06
C ARG A 106 16.23 2.75 -1.13
N ALA A 107 15.94 3.94 -1.66
CA ALA A 107 15.22 4.98 -0.95
C ALA A 107 13.82 4.51 -0.50
N LEU A 108 13.30 5.14 0.56
CA LEU A 108 11.96 4.86 1.05
C LEU A 108 10.90 5.24 0.01
N THR A 109 9.90 4.37 -0.12
CA THR A 109 8.69 4.67 -0.88
C THR A 109 7.69 5.37 0.02
N TRP A 110 7.19 6.52 -0.41
CA TRP A 110 6.27 7.34 0.35
C TRP A 110 4.86 7.26 -0.24
N GLY A 111 3.86 7.04 0.62
CA GLY A 111 2.47 6.94 0.23
C GLY A 111 1.53 7.66 1.19
N TYR A 112 0.28 7.78 0.76
CA TYR A 112 -0.78 8.49 1.49
C TYR A 112 -2.01 7.61 1.55
N VAL A 113 -2.62 7.50 2.74
CA VAL A 113 -3.89 6.81 2.93
C VAL A 113 -4.90 7.80 3.48
N LEU A 114 -5.91 8.12 2.69
CA LEU A 114 -6.98 9.02 3.12
C LEU A 114 -7.98 8.26 3.97
N ASP A 115 -8.52 8.93 4.98
CA ASP A 115 -9.73 8.44 5.65
C ASP A 115 -10.93 8.52 4.70
N GLU A 116 -11.92 7.66 4.95
CA GLU A 116 -13.11 7.56 4.12
C GLU A 116 -13.86 8.90 4.02
N GLY A 117 -14.33 9.22 2.81
CA GLY A 117 -15.09 10.44 2.53
C GLY A 117 -14.25 11.71 2.35
N LEU A 118 -12.92 11.62 2.35
CA LEU A 118 -12.06 12.72 1.87
C LEU A 118 -11.87 12.65 0.35
N ASP A 119 -12.01 13.80 -0.30
CA ASP A 119 -11.71 13.94 -1.72
C ASP A 119 -10.20 14.14 -1.91
N PRO A 120 -9.48 13.25 -2.63
CA PRO A 120 -8.07 13.46 -2.93
C PRO A 120 -7.81 14.74 -3.75
N ALA A 121 -8.78 15.21 -4.54
CA ALA A 121 -8.61 16.43 -5.33
C ALA A 121 -8.73 17.72 -4.49
N ASP A 122 -9.23 17.65 -3.25
CA ASP A 122 -9.40 18.80 -2.37
C ASP A 122 -8.04 19.48 -2.06
N PRO A 123 -7.90 20.80 -2.31
CA PRO A 123 -6.70 21.55 -1.97
C PRO A 123 -6.26 21.37 -0.50
N ALA A 124 -7.19 21.30 0.45
CA ALA A 124 -6.87 21.13 1.86
C ALA A 124 -6.22 19.77 2.15
N VAL A 125 -6.61 18.73 1.42
CA VAL A 125 -6.01 17.39 1.50
C VAL A 125 -4.60 17.40 0.92
N ARG A 126 -4.39 18.05 -0.25
CA ARG A 126 -3.06 18.20 -0.85
C ARG A 126 -2.09 18.93 0.07
N GLU A 127 -2.49 20.07 0.61
CA GLU A 127 -1.63 20.84 1.52
C GLU A 127 -1.29 20.06 2.79
N ALA A 128 -2.26 19.33 3.35
CA ALA A 128 -2.01 18.47 4.52
C ALA A 128 -1.02 17.34 4.19
N ALA A 129 -1.14 16.74 3.00
CA ALA A 129 -0.23 15.71 2.54
C ALA A 129 1.20 16.23 2.40
N GLU A 130 1.38 17.39 1.78
CA GLU A 130 2.69 18.04 1.62
C GLU A 130 3.34 18.37 2.97
N ARG A 131 2.60 19.03 3.87
CA ARG A 131 3.08 19.33 5.23
C ARG A 131 3.43 18.05 6.01
N GLY A 132 2.58 17.04 5.89
CA GLY A 132 2.79 15.73 6.51
C GLY A 132 4.05 15.04 6.03
N LEU A 133 4.28 15.05 4.72
CA LEU A 133 5.46 14.47 4.09
C LEU A 133 6.74 15.16 4.55
N ALA A 134 6.76 16.50 4.55
CA ALA A 134 7.91 17.27 4.99
C ALA A 134 8.28 16.94 6.45
N ALA A 135 7.28 16.91 7.34
CA ALA A 135 7.49 16.55 8.74
C ALA A 135 7.97 15.10 8.91
N ALA A 136 7.39 14.16 8.17
CA ALA A 136 7.74 12.75 8.24
C ALA A 136 9.16 12.47 7.71
N ARG A 137 9.60 13.14 6.63
CA ARG A 137 10.96 13.03 6.12
C ARG A 137 11.99 13.53 7.12
N ALA A 138 11.74 14.66 7.76
CA ALA A 138 12.64 15.22 8.78
C ALA A 138 12.84 14.28 9.99
N GLU A 139 11.89 13.38 10.26
CA GLU A 139 11.99 12.38 11.34
C GLU A 139 12.85 11.17 10.94
N VAL A 140 12.73 10.71 9.69
CA VAL A 140 13.35 9.47 9.22
C VAL A 140 14.72 9.69 8.56
N GLU A 141 14.98 10.90 8.08
CA GLU A 141 16.27 11.34 7.55
C GLU A 141 16.90 12.38 8.51
N PRO A 142 17.26 12.01 9.76
CA PRO A 142 18.08 12.89 10.57
C PRO A 142 19.45 13.02 9.88
N GLY A 143 19.87 14.26 9.61
CA GLY A 143 21.07 14.58 8.86
C GLY A 143 22.36 13.93 9.36
#